data_AF-A0A9E6A0G2-F1
#
_entry.id   AF-A0A9E6A0G2-F1
#
_cell.length_a   1.000
_cell.length_b   1.000
_cell.length_c   1.000
_cell.angle_alpha   90.00
_cell.angle_beta   90.00
_cell.angle_gamma   90.00
#
_symmetry.space_group_name_H-M   'P 1'
#
loop_
_entity.id
_entity.type
_entity.pdbx_description
1 polymer ?
#
loop_
_entity_poly.entity_id
_entity_poly.type
_entity_poly.pdbx_seq_one_letter_code
_entity_poly.pdbx_strand_id
1 'polypeptide(L)'
;MIRTLGSIAAATTLTACWGAPPDEEILNGLCVDLITGDERILQDIAGESGTDLAGFCACYAQTILSDPDKTALHKDAIGAMVEARKDSNLGVEDAAEYVGSLIEAGEIDTFTERQLDSTGRDYQNVSEDMAAEGGVCPV
;
A
#
# COMPACT_ATOMS: atom_id res chain seq x y z
N MET A 1 14.48 -21.08 -60.65
CA MET A 1 14.09 -21.67 -59.35
C MET A 1 15.24 -21.53 -58.37
N ILE A 2 15.16 -20.57 -57.45
CA ILE A 2 15.96 -20.53 -56.21
C ILE A 2 15.01 -20.04 -55.11
N ARG A 3 14.83 -20.88 -54.09
CA ARG A 3 14.20 -20.58 -52.80
C ARG A 3 15.14 -19.71 -51.98
N THR A 4 14.65 -18.84 -51.10
CA THR A 4 14.63 -19.00 -49.63
C THR A 4 14.31 -17.67 -48.94
N LEU A 5 13.53 -17.77 -47.87
CA LEU A 5 13.03 -16.74 -46.94
C LEU A 5 14.14 -16.04 -46.16
N GLY A 6 13.85 -14.84 -45.65
CA GLY A 6 14.68 -14.17 -44.66
C GLY A 6 13.99 -12.94 -44.06
N SER A 7 13.17 -13.17 -43.05
CA SER A 7 12.50 -12.17 -42.23
C SER A 7 13.50 -11.24 -41.54
N ILE A 8 13.27 -9.92 -41.59
CA ILE A 8 13.76 -9.00 -40.57
C ILE A 8 12.52 -8.49 -39.84
N ALA A 9 12.14 -9.22 -38.79
CA ALA A 9 11.31 -8.67 -37.75
C ALA A 9 12.11 -7.49 -37.16
N ALA A 10 11.63 -6.28 -37.40
CA ALA A 10 12.12 -5.11 -36.69
C ALA A 10 11.81 -5.35 -35.20
N ALA A 11 12.86 -5.70 -34.45
CA ALA A 11 12.82 -5.75 -33.01
C ALA A 11 12.44 -4.35 -32.53
N THR A 12 11.20 -4.20 -32.09
CA THR A 12 10.77 -3.08 -31.25
C THR A 12 11.63 -3.14 -29.99
N THR A 13 12.72 -2.38 -29.96
CA THR A 13 13.42 -2.09 -28.72
C THR A 13 12.48 -1.22 -27.90
N LEU A 14 11.64 -1.86 -27.08
CA LEU A 14 11.05 -1.24 -25.92
C LEU A 14 12.22 -0.77 -25.08
N THR A 15 12.52 0.52 -25.18
CA THR A 15 13.29 1.23 -24.17
C THR A 15 12.56 0.98 -22.86
N ALA A 16 13.07 0.06 -22.05
CA ALA A 16 12.68 -0.05 -20.66
C ALA A 16 13.04 1.29 -20.02
N CYS A 17 12.05 2.20 -19.98
CA CYS A 17 12.05 3.30 -19.05
C CYS A 17 12.20 2.64 -17.68
N TRP A 18 13.32 2.92 -17.00
CA TRP A 18 13.56 2.81 -15.56
C TRP A 18 12.32 2.26 -14.85
N GLY A 19 12.29 0.93 -14.68
CA GLY A 19 11.08 0.21 -14.27
C GLY A 19 10.53 0.82 -12.99
N ALA A 20 9.22 1.05 -12.97
CA ALA A 20 8.53 1.43 -11.74
C ALA A 20 8.92 0.44 -10.62
N PRO A 21 9.13 0.92 -9.39
CA PRO A 21 9.45 0.04 -8.27
C PRO A 21 8.39 -1.07 -8.14
N PRO A 22 8.77 -2.28 -7.69
CA PRO A 22 7.81 -3.36 -7.47
C PRO A 22 6.73 -2.90 -6.47
N ASP A 23 5.51 -3.44 -6.62
CA ASP A 23 4.36 -3.05 -5.79
C ASP A 23 4.63 -3.22 -4.28
N GLU A 24 5.50 -4.16 -3.91
CA GLU A 24 5.96 -4.37 -2.53
C GLU A 24 6.70 -3.17 -1.97
N GLU A 25 7.64 -2.62 -2.74
CA GLU A 25 8.42 -1.46 -2.34
C GLU A 25 7.51 -0.22 -2.25
N ILE A 26 6.55 -0.10 -3.16
CA ILE A 26 5.56 1.00 -3.16
C ILE A 26 4.68 0.91 -1.92
N LEU A 27 4.05 -0.24 -1.65
CA LEU A 27 3.15 -0.40 -0.51
C LEU A 27 3.88 -0.27 0.82
N ASN A 28 5.09 -0.84 0.93
CA ASN A 28 5.91 -0.69 2.12
C ASN A 28 6.28 0.79 2.35
N GLY A 29 6.69 1.50 1.30
CA GLY A 29 7.00 2.94 1.38
C GLY A 29 5.79 3.77 1.80
N LEU A 30 4.63 3.54 1.18
CA LEU A 30 3.38 4.22 1.51
C LEU A 30 2.94 3.96 2.96
N CYS A 31 3.07 2.73 3.45
CA CYS A 31 2.80 2.39 4.85
C CYS A 31 3.73 3.16 5.81
N VAL A 32 5.04 3.18 5.52
CA VAL A 32 6.02 3.92 6.33
C VAL A 32 5.71 5.41 6.32
N ASP A 33 5.44 5.99 5.16
CA ASP A 33 5.12 7.41 5.01
C ASP A 33 3.83 7.77 5.74
N LEU A 34 2.82 6.89 5.69
CA LEU A 34 1.55 7.10 6.38
C LEU A 34 1.75 7.17 7.89
N ILE A 35 2.59 6.32 8.48
CA ILE A 35 2.65 6.14 9.94
C ILE A 35 3.75 6.99 10.58
N THR A 36 4.80 7.32 9.84
CA THR A 36 5.93 8.09 10.37
C THR A 36 5.45 9.41 10.97
N GLY A 37 5.89 9.67 12.20
CA GLY A 37 5.52 10.88 12.95
C GLY A 37 4.13 10.85 13.58
N ASP A 38 3.44 9.70 13.61
CA ASP A 38 2.27 9.47 14.45
C ASP A 38 2.68 8.57 15.64
N GLU A 39 3.05 9.18 16.76
CA GLU A 39 3.59 8.43 17.91
C GLU A 39 2.58 7.46 18.53
N ARG A 40 1.28 7.73 18.40
CA ARG A 40 0.25 6.82 18.92
C ARG A 40 0.26 5.52 18.10
N ILE A 41 0.17 5.61 16.78
CA ILE A 41 0.19 4.42 15.93
C ILE A 41 1.52 3.67 16.05
N LEU A 42 2.64 4.37 16.23
CA LEU A 42 3.93 3.73 16.48
C LEU A 42 3.96 2.95 17.80
N GLN A 43 3.32 3.46 18.86
CA GLN A 43 3.18 2.73 20.12
C GLN A 43 2.25 1.54 19.97
N ASP A 44 1.18 1.67 19.20
CA ASP A 44 0.24 0.59 18.93
C ASP A 44 0.91 -0.54 18.13
N ILE A 45 1.70 -0.24 17.10
CA ILE A 45 2.48 -1.27 16.37
C ILE A 45 3.43 -2.03 17.32
N ALA A 46 4.15 -1.29 18.16
CA ALA A 46 5.08 -1.89 19.10
C ALA A 46 4.40 -2.73 20.18
N GLY A 47 3.25 -2.28 20.67
CA GLY A 47 2.51 -2.90 21.77
C GLY A 47 1.58 -4.03 21.32
N GLU A 48 0.90 -3.85 20.20
CA GLU A 48 -0.13 -4.76 19.68
C GLU A 48 0.50 -5.75 18.71
N SER A 49 1.20 -5.29 17.67
CA SER A 49 1.78 -6.19 16.66
C SER A 49 3.08 -6.85 17.14
N GLY A 50 3.72 -6.34 18.20
CA GLY A 50 4.96 -6.88 18.74
C GLY A 50 6.20 -6.67 17.86
N THR A 51 6.15 -5.70 16.94
CA THR A 51 7.22 -5.41 15.97
C THR A 51 7.53 -3.92 15.91
N ASP A 52 8.50 -3.50 15.09
CA ASP A 52 8.72 -2.09 14.77
C ASP A 52 8.01 -1.69 13.47
N LEU A 53 8.02 -0.39 13.16
CA LEU A 53 7.38 0.14 11.95
C LEU A 53 7.87 -0.56 10.67
N ALA A 54 9.18 -0.83 10.57
CA ALA A 54 9.76 -1.43 9.37
C ALA A 54 9.30 -2.88 9.21
N GLY A 55 9.30 -3.65 10.30
CA GLY A 55 8.78 -5.01 10.33
C GLY A 55 7.29 -5.08 10.01
N PHE A 56 6.50 -4.17 10.59
CA PHE A 56 5.06 -4.08 10.32
C PHE A 56 4.78 -3.75 8.85
N CYS A 57 5.37 -2.69 8.30
CA CYS A 57 5.08 -2.27 6.92
C CYS A 57 5.57 -3.28 5.87
N ALA A 58 6.68 -3.98 6.14
CA ALA A 58 7.13 -5.08 5.29
C ALA A 58 6.10 -6.22 5.29
N CYS A 59 5.60 -6.60 6.46
CA CYS A 59 4.58 -7.66 6.57
C CYS A 59 3.25 -7.25 5.92
N TYR A 60 2.82 -6.01 6.16
CA TYR A 60 1.62 -5.46 5.54
C TYR A 60 1.72 -5.52 4.01
N ALA A 61 2.82 -5.03 3.42
CA ALA A 61 3.02 -5.08 1.98
C ALA A 61 2.97 -6.53 1.45
N GLN A 62 3.65 -7.47 2.11
CA GLN A 62 3.65 -8.89 1.75
C GLN A 62 2.24 -9.49 1.78
N THR A 63 1.49 -9.25 2.86
CA THR A 63 0.13 -9.78 3.04
C THR A 63 -0.82 -9.25 1.97
N ILE A 64 -0.78 -7.94 1.69
CA ILE A 64 -1.66 -7.33 0.68
C ILE A 64 -1.33 -7.82 -0.72
N LEU A 65 -0.07 -8.05 -1.05
CA LEU A 65 0.34 -8.56 -2.37
C LEU A 65 -0.07 -10.00 -2.64
N SER A 66 -0.39 -10.77 -1.59
CA SER A 66 -0.94 -12.12 -1.78
C SER A 66 -2.33 -12.09 -2.44
N ASP A 67 -3.01 -10.93 -2.41
CA ASP A 67 -4.29 -10.68 -3.05
C ASP A 67 -4.17 -9.52 -4.08
N PRO A 68 -4.12 -9.82 -5.40
CA PRO A 68 -3.94 -8.81 -6.42
C PRO A 68 -5.10 -7.79 -6.48
N ASP A 69 -6.30 -8.15 -6.03
CA ASP A 69 -7.45 -7.24 -6.01
C ASP A 69 -7.32 -6.19 -4.89
N LYS A 70 -6.57 -6.50 -3.82
CA LYS A 70 -6.29 -5.56 -2.73
C LYS A 70 -5.15 -4.60 -3.06
N THR A 71 -4.16 -5.05 -3.83
CA THR A 71 -2.93 -4.28 -4.09
C THR A 71 -3.21 -2.89 -4.68
N ALA A 72 -4.07 -2.80 -5.69
CA ALA A 72 -4.44 -1.51 -6.30
C ALA A 72 -5.19 -0.61 -5.31
N LEU A 73 -6.21 -1.16 -4.63
CA LEU A 73 -7.00 -0.44 -3.65
C LEU A 73 -6.13 0.15 -2.53
N HIS A 74 -5.22 -0.65 -1.97
CA HIS A 74 -4.40 -0.23 -0.84
C HIS A 74 -3.41 0.87 -1.24
N LYS A 75 -2.83 0.82 -2.45
CA LYS A 75 -1.98 1.91 -2.95
C LYS A 75 -2.76 3.21 -3.05
N ASP A 76 -3.98 3.16 -3.60
CA ASP A 76 -4.81 4.35 -3.78
C ASP A 76 -5.29 4.91 -2.43
N ALA A 77 -5.78 4.05 -1.54
CA ALA A 77 -6.29 4.45 -0.23
C ALA A 77 -5.19 4.99 0.70
N ILE A 78 -4.06 4.29 0.81
CA ILE A 78 -2.93 4.75 1.63
C ILE A 78 -2.29 5.99 1.01
N GLY A 79 -2.15 6.04 -0.32
CA GLY A 79 -1.66 7.23 -1.02
C GLY A 79 -2.50 8.46 -0.72
N ALA A 80 -3.83 8.36 -0.77
CA ALA A 80 -4.73 9.45 -0.42
C ALA A 80 -4.55 9.91 1.04
N MET A 81 -4.40 8.98 1.98
CA MET A 81 -4.15 9.31 3.39
C MET A 81 -2.79 9.97 3.61
N VAL A 82 -1.74 9.51 2.91
CA VAL A 82 -0.41 10.14 2.96
C VAL A 82 -0.47 11.60 2.50
N GLU A 83 -1.17 11.88 1.39
CA GLU A 83 -1.33 13.25 0.90
C GLU A 83 -2.19 14.10 1.86
N ALA A 84 -3.26 13.53 2.42
CA ALA A 84 -4.07 14.18 3.45
C ALA A 84 -3.24 14.58 4.68
N ARG A 85 -2.35 13.70 5.15
CA ARG A 85 -1.43 14.00 6.25
C ARG A 85 -0.48 15.15 5.90
N LYS A 86 0.08 15.16 4.69
CA LYS A 86 1.01 16.21 4.23
C LYS A 86 0.33 17.58 4.13
N ASP A 87 -0.85 17.62 3.52
CA ASP A 87 -1.54 18.88 3.21
C ASP A 87 -2.17 19.51 4.45
N SER A 88 -2.61 18.69 5.41
CA SER A 88 -3.41 19.14 6.56
C SER A 88 -2.73 18.90 7.91
N ASN A 89 -1.50 18.37 7.94
CA ASN A 89 -0.75 18.04 9.16
C ASN A 89 -1.56 17.16 10.13
N LEU A 90 -2.18 16.12 9.58
CA LEU A 90 -3.09 15.22 10.30
C LEU A 90 -2.36 13.99 10.85
N GLY A 91 -2.90 13.42 11.93
CA GLY A 91 -2.61 12.04 12.33
C GLY A 91 -3.18 11.04 11.32
N VAL A 92 -2.85 9.76 11.48
CA VAL A 92 -3.31 8.70 10.56
C VAL A 92 -4.84 8.56 10.56
N GLU A 93 -5.46 8.54 11.74
CA GLU A 93 -6.92 8.43 11.87
C GLU A 93 -7.64 9.65 11.30
N ASP A 94 -7.19 10.86 11.64
CA ASP A 94 -7.78 12.10 11.11
C ASP A 94 -7.63 12.17 9.58
N ALA A 95 -6.54 11.65 9.02
CA ALA A 95 -6.34 11.56 7.58
C ALA A 95 -7.31 10.57 6.94
N ALA A 96 -7.60 9.43 7.58
CA ALA A 96 -8.62 8.49 7.11
C ALA A 96 -10.02 9.13 7.14
N GLU A 97 -10.38 9.84 8.21
CA GLU A 97 -11.64 10.57 8.30
C GLU A 97 -11.76 11.65 7.21
N TYR A 98 -10.67 12.40 6.99
CA TYR A 98 -10.63 13.42 5.94
C TYR A 98 -10.82 12.81 4.54
N VAL A 99 -10.11 11.74 4.22
CA VAL A 99 -10.29 11.01 2.95
C VAL A 99 -11.73 10.49 2.82
N GLY A 100 -12.32 9.99 3.90
CA GLY A 100 -13.75 9.64 3.95
C GLY A 100 -14.66 10.79 3.52
N SER A 101 -14.43 12.00 4.07
CA SER A 101 -15.19 13.19 3.69
C SER A 101 -15.02 13.59 2.22
N LEU A 102 -13.84 13.39 1.64
CA LEU A 102 -13.58 13.65 0.22
C LEU A 102 -14.33 12.66 -0.68
N ILE A 103 -14.44 11.40 -0.27
CA ILE A 103 -15.25 10.40 -0.97
C ILE A 103 -16.73 10.80 -0.92
N GLU A 104 -17.24 11.18 0.25
CA GLU A 104 -18.64 11.63 0.40
C GLU A 104 -18.95 12.87 -0.46
N ALA A 105 -17.99 13.79 -0.57
CA ALA A 105 -18.08 14.97 -1.42
C ALA A 105 -17.95 14.66 -2.93
N GLY A 106 -17.52 13.44 -3.29
CA GLY A 106 -17.26 13.02 -4.66
C GLY A 106 -15.95 13.58 -5.25
N GLU A 107 -15.04 14.04 -4.40
CA GLU A 107 -13.71 14.53 -4.79
C GLU A 107 -12.73 13.38 -5.03
N ILE A 108 -12.97 12.21 -4.40
CA ILE A 108 -12.29 10.95 -4.66
C ILE A 108 -13.31 9.94 -5.17
N ASP A 109 -13.08 9.35 -6.34
CA ASP A 109 -13.95 8.35 -6.96
C ASP A 109 -13.22 7.03 -7.30
N THR A 110 -11.92 6.93 -6.99
CA THR A 110 -11.09 5.75 -7.25
C THR A 110 -11.41 4.58 -6.31
N PHE A 111 -11.95 4.87 -5.11
CA PHE A 111 -12.44 3.89 -4.16
C PHE A 111 -13.60 4.47 -3.33
N THR A 112 -14.37 3.57 -2.73
CA THR A 112 -15.52 3.89 -1.87
C THR A 112 -15.13 3.92 -0.40
N GLU A 113 -15.95 4.57 0.44
CA GLU A 113 -15.80 4.55 1.91
C GLU A 113 -15.69 3.12 2.45
N ARG A 114 -16.52 2.18 1.96
CA ARG A 114 -16.45 0.76 2.34
C ARG A 114 -15.08 0.13 2.03
N GLN A 115 -14.44 0.55 0.95
CA GLN A 115 -13.12 0.05 0.57
C GLN A 115 -12.02 0.70 1.41
N LEU A 116 -12.17 1.98 1.78
CA LEU A 116 -11.31 2.63 2.77
C LEU A 116 -11.39 1.90 4.12
N ASP A 117 -12.60 1.61 4.61
CA ASP A 117 -12.80 0.83 5.83
C ASP A 117 -12.18 -0.57 5.73
N SER A 118 -12.23 -1.18 4.54
CA SER A 118 -11.61 -2.48 4.29
C SER A 118 -10.09 -2.42 4.41
N THR A 119 -9.49 -1.34 3.93
CA THR A 119 -8.05 -1.10 4.05
C THR A 119 -7.65 -0.98 5.53
N GLY A 120 -8.47 -0.30 6.34
CA GLY A 120 -8.28 -0.21 7.80
C GLY A 120 -8.46 -1.55 8.52
N ARG A 121 -9.44 -2.36 8.13
CA ARG A 121 -9.61 -3.72 8.67
C ARG A 121 -8.43 -4.63 8.33
N ASP A 122 -7.94 -4.57 7.10
CA ASP A 122 -6.79 -5.37 6.69
C ASP A 122 -5.52 -4.97 7.44
N TYR A 123 -5.33 -3.69 7.77
CA TYR A 123 -4.27 -3.24 8.69
C TYR A 123 -4.41 -3.89 10.08
N GLN A 124 -5.61 -3.85 10.66
CA GLN A 124 -5.88 -4.45 11.98
C GLN A 124 -5.64 -5.96 11.96
N ASN A 125 -6.12 -6.66 10.93
CA ASN A 125 -5.90 -8.10 10.78
C ASN A 125 -4.40 -8.43 10.72
N VAL A 126 -3.59 -7.67 9.97
CA VAL A 126 -2.13 -7.86 9.93
C VAL A 126 -1.51 -7.65 11.31
N SER A 127 -1.93 -6.60 12.03
CA SER A 127 -1.46 -6.35 13.40
C SER A 127 -1.77 -7.53 14.33
N GLU A 128 -3.02 -8.02 14.30
CA GLU A 128 -3.48 -9.15 15.12
C GLU A 128 -2.75 -10.46 14.78
N ASP A 129 -2.56 -10.75 13.49
CA ASP A 129 -1.85 -11.95 13.05
C ASP A 129 -0.36 -11.90 13.45
N MET A 130 0.30 -10.75 13.28
CA MET A 130 1.67 -10.56 13.75
C MET A 130 1.78 -10.70 15.28
N ALA A 131 0.80 -10.18 16.02
CA ALA A 131 0.74 -10.33 17.47
C ALA A 131 0.67 -11.80 17.87
N ALA A 132 -0.17 -12.59 17.18
CA ALA A 132 -0.33 -14.02 17.42
C ALA A 132 0.96 -14.81 17.15
N GLU A 133 1.77 -14.34 16.19
CA GLU A 133 3.07 -14.93 15.81
C GLU A 133 4.26 -14.27 16.54
N GLY A 134 4.01 -13.45 17.57
CA GLY A 134 5.06 -12.86 18.41
C GLY A 134 5.91 -11.80 17.71
N GLY A 135 5.31 -10.99 16.83
CA GLY A 135 5.97 -9.92 16.08
C GLY A 135 6.52 -10.35 14.72
N VAL A 136 6.31 -11.60 14.34
CA VAL A 136 6.76 -12.16 13.05
C VAL A 136 5.61 -12.09 12.04
N CYS A 137 5.93 -11.85 10.78
CA CYS A 137 4.91 -11.89 9.73
C CYS A 137 4.38 -13.32 9.53
N PRO A 138 3.06 -13.55 9.55
CA PRO A 138 2.47 -14.86 9.26
C PRO A 138 2.82 -15.33 7.83
N VAL A 139 2.97 -16.64 7.66
CA VAL A 139 3.34 -17.30 6.38
C VAL A 139 2.22 -18.13 5.78
#